data_AF-A0A2N2FFV6-F1
#
_entry.id   AF-A0A2N2FFV6-F1
#
_cell.length_a   1.000
_cell.length_b   1.000
_cell.length_c   1.000
_cell.angle_alpha   90.00
_cell.angle_beta   90.00
_cell.angle_gamma   90.00
#
_symmetry.space_group_name_H-M   'P 1'
#
loop_
_entity.id
_entity.type
_entity.pdbx_description
1 polymer ?
#
loop_
_entity_poly.entity_id
_entity_poly.type
_entity_poly.pdbx_seq_one_letter_code
_entity_poly.pdbx_strand_id
1 'polypeptide(L)'
;MIEGRPQVTANRVVYDPQDGHRSKPFDFNESTAKELAIVASLSEAQAITGERNTADAATKLLSSPSCVAVVIKCGPQGALVATPTSQRWVFAFPSENVWKIGSGDVFSAAYAHAWLAEGKDPLESAWFASRMVTAYVNSRQEAFTPEEMGRIRAEAATAVLHKTMPAAREIPKGQIYLAGPFFTTAQQWLIDEARSAFLDMGFRVFSPVHHVGRGGANEVAPADLIGLDDSSLVFAILDGLDSGTIFEVGYARAKGIPVVGVAEACDDNALTMLHGSGCLITHDFTTGIYTACWKLMNDV
;
A
#
# COMPACT_ATOMS: atom_id res chain seq x y z
N MET A 1 17.57 19.03 -4.72
CA MET A 1 18.11 17.68 -4.98
C MET A 1 19.57 17.85 -5.37
N ILE A 2 20.49 17.14 -4.73
CA ILE A 2 21.90 17.10 -5.15
C ILE A 2 22.06 15.85 -6.02
N GLU A 3 22.68 16.00 -7.19
CA GLU A 3 22.99 14.86 -8.04
C GLU A 3 24.15 14.05 -7.42
N GLY A 4 23.89 12.77 -7.13
CA GLY A 4 24.88 11.85 -6.54
C GLY A 4 24.58 11.43 -5.09
N ARG A 5 25.39 10.52 -4.56
CA ARG A 5 25.34 10.06 -3.16
C ARG A 5 26.55 10.60 -2.41
N PRO A 6 26.51 11.86 -1.90
CA PRO A 6 27.63 12.41 -1.16
C PRO A 6 27.90 11.57 0.09
N GLN A 7 29.16 11.51 0.48
CA GLN A 7 29.52 10.95 1.79
C GLN A 7 28.96 11.85 2.88
N VAL A 8 28.23 11.28 3.84
CA VAL A 8 27.59 12.00 4.94
C VAL A 8 28.25 11.60 6.25
N THR A 9 28.59 12.58 7.09
CA THR A 9 29.00 12.38 8.49
C THR A 9 28.18 13.32 9.37
N ALA A 10 27.32 12.76 10.24
CA ALA A 10 26.45 13.57 11.10
C ALA A 10 26.15 12.91 12.46
N ASN A 11 25.64 13.69 13.41
CA ASN A 11 25.21 13.13 14.69
C ASN A 11 23.95 12.26 14.53
N ARG A 12 22.94 12.74 13.81
CA ARG A 12 21.68 12.01 13.56
C ARG A 12 21.36 12.05 12.07
N VAL A 13 20.95 10.91 11.50
CA VAL A 13 20.62 10.77 10.08
C VAL A 13 19.32 9.98 9.94
N VAL A 14 18.44 10.45 9.04
CA VAL A 14 17.38 9.62 8.47
C VAL A 14 17.81 9.23 7.07
N TYR A 15 17.88 7.92 6.80
CA TYR A 15 18.27 7.37 5.52
C TYR A 15 17.07 6.70 4.83
N ASP A 16 16.66 7.26 3.68
CA ASP A 16 15.71 6.65 2.76
C ASP A 16 16.47 6.22 1.49
N PRO A 17 16.59 4.92 1.18
CA PRO A 17 17.43 4.43 0.09
C PRO A 17 17.03 4.93 -1.31
N GLN A 18 15.72 5.11 -1.56
CA GLN A 18 15.12 5.65 -2.79
C GLN A 18 15.62 5.01 -4.11
N ASP A 19 16.01 3.74 -4.07
CA ASP A 19 16.62 3.04 -5.21
C ASP A 19 16.01 1.65 -5.49
N GLY A 20 14.87 1.35 -4.86
CA GLY A 20 14.14 0.10 -5.08
C GLY A 20 15.05 -1.13 -4.91
N HIS A 21 15.11 -1.99 -5.92
CA HIS A 21 15.96 -3.19 -5.91
C HIS A 21 17.47 -2.93 -5.95
N ARG A 22 17.90 -1.70 -6.24
CA ARG A 22 19.32 -1.29 -6.21
C ARG A 22 19.69 -0.58 -4.91
N SER A 23 18.80 -0.59 -3.93
CA SER A 23 19.02 0.00 -2.63
C SER A 23 20.28 -0.56 -1.97
N LYS A 24 21.05 0.33 -1.37
CA LYS A 24 22.31 0.00 -0.73
C LYS A 24 22.26 0.40 0.73
N PRO A 25 23.00 -0.26 1.62
CA PRO A 25 23.25 0.22 2.97
C PRO A 25 23.72 1.67 3.00
N PHE A 26 23.43 2.38 4.10
CA PHE A 26 23.86 3.76 4.30
C PHE A 26 25.39 3.92 4.24
N ASP A 27 26.13 2.95 4.76
CA ASP A 27 27.60 2.94 4.84
C ASP A 27 28.28 2.51 3.51
N PHE A 28 27.52 2.21 2.45
CA PHE A 28 28.06 1.77 1.17
C PHE A 28 29.07 2.76 0.54
N ASN A 29 28.91 4.06 0.79
CA ASN A 29 29.82 5.12 0.34
C ASN A 29 30.64 5.72 1.49
N GLU A 30 30.91 4.93 2.54
CA GLU A 30 31.67 5.35 3.71
C GLU A 30 30.98 6.46 4.54
N SER A 31 29.65 6.61 4.40
CA SER A 31 28.87 7.51 5.24
C SER A 31 28.76 6.96 6.66
N THR A 32 28.76 7.86 7.65
CA THR A 32 28.71 7.51 9.07
C THR A 32 27.71 8.40 9.83
N ALA A 33 27.12 7.84 10.88
CA ALA A 33 26.22 8.55 11.79
C ALA A 33 26.36 8.02 13.21
N LYS A 34 26.18 8.87 14.23
CA LYS A 34 26.10 8.38 15.63
C LYS A 34 24.76 7.70 15.90
N GLU A 35 23.69 8.28 15.37
CA GLU A 35 22.34 7.71 15.37
C GLU A 35 21.79 7.71 13.94
N LEU A 36 21.38 6.53 13.47
CA LEU A 36 20.81 6.30 12.17
C LEU A 36 19.38 5.76 12.33
N ALA A 37 18.43 6.43 11.70
CA ALA A 37 17.12 5.89 11.43
C ALA A 37 17.00 5.53 9.94
N ILE A 38 16.65 4.29 9.62
CA ILE A 38 16.43 3.85 8.23
C ILE A 38 14.93 3.86 7.95
N VAL A 39 14.50 4.54 6.88
CA VAL A 39 13.10 4.59 6.44
C VAL A 39 13.03 4.04 5.03
N ALA A 40 12.75 2.75 4.88
CA ALA A 40 12.77 2.04 3.61
C ALA A 40 11.39 1.49 3.26
N SER A 41 11.08 1.29 1.99
CA SER A 41 9.97 0.41 1.60
C SER A 41 10.35 -1.06 1.83
N LEU A 42 9.34 -1.95 1.85
CA LEU A 42 9.58 -3.39 2.02
C LEU A 42 10.54 -3.93 0.96
N SER A 43 10.35 -3.58 -0.33
CA SER A 43 11.23 -4.04 -1.40
C SER A 43 12.68 -3.56 -1.26
N GLU A 44 12.89 -2.33 -0.78
CA GLU A 44 14.22 -1.79 -0.51
C GLU A 44 14.88 -2.46 0.70
N ALA A 45 14.11 -2.70 1.77
CA ALA A 45 14.58 -3.44 2.92
C ALA A 45 14.97 -4.88 2.54
N GLN A 46 14.17 -5.56 1.72
CA GLN A 46 14.47 -6.88 1.17
C GLN A 46 15.72 -6.85 0.29
N ALA A 47 15.90 -5.81 -0.55
CA ALA A 47 17.08 -5.67 -1.41
C ALA A 47 18.38 -5.48 -0.59
N ILE A 48 18.32 -4.69 0.49
CA ILE A 48 19.48 -4.44 1.37
C ILE A 48 19.81 -5.68 2.21
N THR A 49 18.79 -6.35 2.74
CA THR A 49 18.97 -7.40 3.76
C THR A 49 19.01 -8.81 3.18
N GLY A 50 18.38 -9.06 2.04
CA GLY A 50 18.09 -10.39 1.51
C GLY A 50 16.99 -11.15 2.26
N GLU A 51 16.42 -10.58 3.32
CA GLU A 51 15.33 -11.21 4.09
C GLU A 51 13.99 -10.97 3.41
N ARG A 52 13.11 -11.97 3.40
CA ARG A 52 11.76 -11.83 2.80
C ARG A 52 10.73 -11.30 3.81
N ASN A 53 10.86 -11.71 5.06
CA ASN A 53 9.96 -11.33 6.14
C ASN A 53 10.28 -9.90 6.63
N THR A 54 9.26 -9.08 6.83
CA THR A 54 9.41 -7.69 7.28
C THR A 54 10.10 -7.55 8.63
N ALA A 55 9.77 -8.41 9.61
CA ALA A 55 10.37 -8.37 10.94
C ALA A 55 11.84 -8.80 10.92
N ASP A 56 12.19 -9.80 10.12
CA ASP A 56 13.57 -10.26 9.95
C ASP A 56 14.42 -9.21 9.23
N ALA A 57 13.88 -8.59 8.17
CA ALA A 57 14.52 -7.48 7.48
C ALA A 57 14.77 -6.30 8.44
N ALA A 58 13.79 -5.94 9.27
CA ALA A 58 13.95 -4.87 10.25
C ALA A 58 15.04 -5.21 11.30
N THR A 59 15.04 -6.45 11.81
CA THR A 59 16.05 -6.94 12.75
C THR A 59 17.46 -6.87 12.15
N LYS A 60 17.61 -7.26 10.89
CA LYS A 60 18.90 -7.24 10.20
C LYS A 60 19.40 -5.82 9.95
N LEU A 61 18.52 -4.89 9.57
CA LEU A 61 18.87 -3.46 9.43
C LEU A 61 19.30 -2.83 10.77
N LEU A 62 18.64 -3.21 11.87
CA LEU A 62 18.99 -2.76 13.23
C LEU A 62 20.30 -3.35 13.78
N SER A 63 20.89 -4.36 13.13
CA SER A 63 22.12 -5.00 13.63
C SER A 63 23.34 -4.07 13.65
N SER A 64 23.29 -2.98 12.88
CA SER A 64 24.33 -1.94 12.93
C SER A 64 24.26 -1.17 14.26
N PRO A 65 25.38 -1.03 15.00
CA PRO A 65 25.37 -0.33 16.30
C PRO A 65 24.90 1.13 16.25
N SER A 66 25.04 1.80 15.10
CA SER A 66 24.55 3.16 14.91
C SER A 66 23.06 3.23 14.56
N CYS A 67 22.45 2.12 14.14
CA CYS A 67 21.05 2.08 13.75
C CYS A 67 20.14 1.96 14.97
N VAL A 68 19.48 3.05 15.32
CA VAL A 68 18.63 3.14 16.52
C VAL A 68 17.14 2.98 16.19
N ALA A 69 16.77 3.09 14.91
CA ALA A 69 15.41 2.91 14.44
C ALA A 69 15.38 2.42 12.99
N VAL A 70 14.42 1.55 12.68
CA VAL A 70 14.09 1.14 11.32
C VAL A 70 12.59 1.28 11.12
N VAL A 71 12.18 1.89 10.02
CA VAL A 71 10.79 1.96 9.58
C VAL A 71 10.70 1.31 8.20
N ILE A 72 9.91 0.25 8.08
CA ILE A 72 9.63 -0.43 6.81
C ILE A 72 8.21 -0.10 6.36
N LYS A 73 8.09 0.63 5.25
CA LYS A 73 6.83 1.02 4.62
C LYS A 73 6.24 -0.20 3.86
N CYS A 74 5.02 -0.61 4.22
CA CYS A 74 4.32 -1.80 3.74
C CYS A 74 2.98 -1.45 3.05
N GLY A 75 2.95 -0.36 2.29
CA GLY A 75 1.77 0.02 1.48
C GLY A 75 0.48 0.12 2.30
N PRO A 76 -0.60 -0.57 1.91
CA PRO A 76 -1.91 -0.47 2.58
C PRO A 76 -1.87 -0.99 4.02
N GLN A 77 -0.89 -1.83 4.40
CA GLN A 77 -0.75 -2.30 5.77
C GLN A 77 -0.26 -1.18 6.72
N GLY A 78 0.41 -0.16 6.20
CA GLY A 78 1.08 0.88 6.98
C GLY A 78 2.59 0.67 7.02
N ALA A 79 3.19 0.66 8.21
CA ALA A 79 4.62 0.48 8.38
C ALA A 79 4.96 -0.33 9.63
N LEU A 80 6.07 -1.09 9.58
CA LEU A 80 6.69 -1.68 10.76
C LEU A 80 7.76 -0.72 11.28
N VAL A 81 7.70 -0.39 12.57
CA VAL A 81 8.73 0.37 13.28
C VAL A 81 9.47 -0.58 14.21
N ALA A 82 10.79 -0.63 14.09
CA ALA A 82 11.66 -1.43 14.92
C ALA A 82 12.71 -0.55 15.60
N THR A 83 12.94 -0.83 16.89
CA THR A 83 14.02 -0.28 17.71
C THR A 83 14.78 -1.45 18.35
N PRO A 84 15.96 -1.23 18.98
CA PRO A 84 16.68 -2.29 19.68
C PRO A 84 15.87 -3.02 20.75
N THR A 85 14.79 -2.41 21.24
CA THR A 85 13.97 -2.93 22.34
C THR A 85 12.55 -3.34 21.93
N SER A 86 12.10 -3.00 20.72
CA SER A 86 10.70 -3.24 20.34
C SER A 86 10.50 -3.32 18.83
N GLN A 87 9.44 -4.03 18.42
CA GLN A 87 8.88 -3.95 17.08
C GLN A 87 7.39 -3.70 17.17
N ARG A 88 6.89 -2.70 16.44
CA ARG A 88 5.52 -2.20 16.53
C ARG A 88 5.03 -1.79 15.15
N TRP A 89 3.80 -2.18 14.82
CA TRP A 89 3.16 -1.72 13.60
C TRP A 89 2.48 -0.37 13.78
N VAL A 90 2.63 0.47 12.77
CA VAL A 90 1.88 1.71 12.53
C VAL A 90 0.92 1.42 11.39
N PHE A 91 -0.38 1.43 11.67
CA PHE A 91 -1.38 1.11 10.66
C PHE A 91 -1.64 2.33 9.77
N ALA A 92 -1.72 2.12 8.46
CA ALA A 92 -2.21 3.13 7.53
C ALA A 92 -3.62 3.59 7.94
N PHE A 93 -3.87 4.89 7.81
CA PHE A 93 -5.20 5.47 7.89
C PHE A 93 -5.83 5.41 6.49
N PRO A 94 -6.92 4.65 6.30
CA PRO A 94 -7.62 4.61 5.02
C PRO A 94 -8.04 6.01 4.59
N SER A 95 -7.89 6.30 3.30
CA SER A 95 -8.32 7.56 2.68
C SER A 95 -9.38 7.29 1.62
N GLU A 96 -10.16 8.33 1.29
CA GLU A 96 -11.16 8.25 0.22
C GLU A 96 -10.50 8.25 -1.17
N ASN A 97 -9.36 8.94 -1.30
CA ASN A 97 -8.56 9.02 -2.52
C ASN A 97 -7.10 8.65 -2.24
N VAL A 98 -6.40 8.10 -3.23
CA VAL A 98 -4.98 7.72 -3.11
C VAL A 98 -4.14 8.27 -4.26
N TRP A 99 -3.69 9.52 -4.11
CA TRP A 99 -2.59 10.04 -4.92
C TRP A 99 -1.25 9.49 -4.46
N LYS A 100 -0.78 8.40 -5.10
CA LYS A 100 0.36 7.63 -4.60
C LYS A 100 1.74 8.28 -4.83
N ILE A 101 1.91 9.02 -5.92
CA ILE A 101 3.19 9.64 -6.30
C ILE A 101 3.63 10.59 -5.17
N GLY A 102 4.89 10.49 -4.71
CA GLY A 102 5.43 11.34 -3.63
C GLY A 102 5.02 10.93 -2.20
N SER A 103 4.10 9.98 -2.02
CA SER A 103 3.68 9.54 -0.67
C SER A 103 4.85 8.99 0.18
N GLY A 104 5.84 8.34 -0.44
CA GLY A 104 7.04 7.88 0.25
C GLY A 104 7.89 9.04 0.76
N ASP A 105 8.02 10.10 -0.03
CA ASP A 105 8.79 11.29 0.31
C ASP A 105 8.10 12.08 1.43
N VAL A 106 6.77 12.19 1.38
CA VAL A 106 5.97 12.78 2.47
C VAL A 106 6.17 12.02 3.77
N PHE A 107 6.15 10.68 3.73
CA PHE A 107 6.42 9.86 4.90
C PHE A 107 7.81 10.15 5.48
N SER A 108 8.84 10.07 4.63
CA SER A 108 10.23 10.25 5.05
C SER A 108 10.51 11.66 5.56
N ALA A 109 9.95 12.69 4.92
CA ALA A 109 10.06 14.08 5.36
C ALA A 109 9.35 14.33 6.70
N ALA A 110 8.12 13.83 6.87
CA ALA A 110 7.38 13.98 8.11
C ALA A 110 8.06 13.23 9.28
N TYR A 111 8.52 12.00 9.03
CA TYR A 111 9.30 11.24 10.00
C TYR A 111 10.60 11.96 10.37
N ALA A 112 11.35 12.43 9.39
CA ALA A 112 12.59 13.16 9.62
C ALA A 112 12.37 14.44 10.40
N HIS A 113 11.32 15.19 10.11
CA HIS A 113 10.98 16.39 10.87
C HIS A 113 10.69 16.06 12.35
N ALA A 114 9.79 15.10 12.61
CA ALA A 114 9.45 14.72 13.99
C ALA A 114 10.65 14.14 14.75
N TRP A 115 11.41 13.23 14.12
CA TRP A 115 12.52 12.55 14.80
C TRP A 115 13.76 13.45 14.93
N LEU A 116 14.21 14.09 13.84
CA LEU A 116 15.44 14.91 13.85
C LEU A 116 15.23 16.27 14.52
N ALA A 117 14.18 17.01 14.13
CA ALA A 117 14.01 18.41 14.53
C ALA A 117 13.24 18.55 15.86
N GLU A 118 12.20 17.73 16.08
CA GLU A 118 11.38 17.79 17.29
C GLU A 118 11.85 16.83 18.40
N GLY A 119 12.76 15.90 18.08
CA GLY A 119 13.28 14.93 19.05
C GLY A 119 12.26 13.90 19.51
N LYS A 120 11.21 13.64 18.71
CA LYS A 120 10.20 12.62 19.01
C LYS A 120 10.77 11.22 18.93
N ASP A 121 10.14 10.27 19.63
CA ASP A 121 10.53 8.86 19.52
C ASP A 121 10.18 8.30 18.13
N PRO A 122 10.83 7.20 17.69
CA PRO A 122 10.58 6.61 16.38
C PRO A 122 9.13 6.21 16.12
N LEU A 123 8.41 5.70 17.12
CA LEU A 123 7.04 5.24 16.94
C LEU A 123 6.08 6.42 16.79
N GLU A 124 6.16 7.44 17.65
CA GLU A 124 5.41 8.69 17.52
C GLU A 124 5.67 9.36 16.15
N SER A 125 6.94 9.40 15.73
CA SER A 125 7.35 9.99 14.46
C SER A 125 6.73 9.26 13.26
N ALA A 126 6.66 7.93 13.31
CA ALA A 126 6.07 7.11 12.26
C ALA A 126 4.54 7.21 12.22
N TRP A 127 3.85 7.33 13.35
CA TRP A 127 2.40 7.60 13.39
C TRP A 127 2.07 8.96 12.76
N PHE A 128 2.84 9.99 13.11
CA PHE A 128 2.72 11.30 12.49
C PHE A 128 2.97 11.24 10.98
N ALA A 129 4.04 10.57 10.55
CA ALA A 129 4.34 10.37 9.14
C ALA A 129 3.23 9.62 8.39
N SER A 130 2.67 8.56 8.98
CA SER A 130 1.57 7.82 8.38
C SER A 130 0.32 8.69 8.22
N ARG A 131 0.00 9.54 9.19
CA ARG A 131 -1.17 10.42 9.10
C ARG A 131 -0.96 11.56 8.11
N MET A 132 0.27 12.08 8.01
CA MET A 132 0.67 13.06 6.99
C MET A 132 0.52 12.49 5.58
N VAL A 133 0.92 11.24 5.36
CA VAL A 133 0.69 10.56 4.08
C VAL A 133 -0.79 10.55 3.74
N THR A 134 -1.67 10.14 4.66
CA THR A 134 -3.12 10.13 4.43
C THR A 134 -3.65 11.52 4.06
N ALA A 135 -3.19 12.59 4.73
CA ALA A 135 -3.59 13.95 4.38
C ALA A 135 -3.16 14.33 2.95
N TYR A 136 -1.92 13.98 2.58
CA TYR A 136 -1.38 14.24 1.25
C TYR A 136 -2.09 13.43 0.17
N VAL A 137 -2.19 12.10 0.31
CA VAL A 137 -2.74 11.25 -0.76
C VAL A 137 -4.23 11.55 -1.02
N ASN A 138 -4.94 12.06 -0.02
CA ASN A 138 -6.36 12.42 -0.16
C ASN A 138 -6.58 13.78 -0.85
N SER A 139 -5.63 14.71 -0.75
CA SER A 139 -5.83 16.12 -1.14
C SER A 139 -4.81 16.68 -2.13
N ARG A 140 -3.65 16.01 -2.26
CA ARG A 140 -2.44 16.46 -2.97
C ARG A 140 -1.86 17.77 -2.42
N GLN A 141 -2.26 18.19 -1.22
CA GLN A 141 -1.72 19.38 -0.57
C GLN A 141 -0.30 19.13 -0.10
N GLU A 142 0.63 20.00 -0.51
CA GLU A 142 2.04 19.95 -0.11
C GLU A 142 2.34 20.88 1.08
N ALA A 143 1.41 21.78 1.40
CA ALA A 143 1.51 22.71 2.51
C ALA A 143 0.23 22.67 3.36
N PHE A 144 0.41 22.73 4.67
CA PHE A 144 -0.67 22.66 5.65
C PHE A 144 -0.61 23.87 6.59
N THR A 145 -1.78 24.39 6.94
CA THR A 145 -1.93 25.45 7.95
C THR A 145 -1.55 24.95 9.35
N PRO A 146 -1.22 25.85 10.29
CA PRO A 146 -0.99 25.46 11.69
C PRO A 146 -2.18 24.70 12.30
N GLU A 147 -3.42 25.08 11.98
CA GLU A 147 -4.60 24.36 12.46
C GLU A 147 -4.69 22.93 11.90
N GLU A 148 -4.46 22.75 10.60
CA GLU A 148 -4.43 21.43 9.95
C GLU A 148 -3.32 20.54 10.53
N MET A 149 -2.13 21.10 10.71
CA MET A 149 -1.01 20.40 11.35
C MET A 149 -1.34 20.01 12.79
N GLY A 150 -2.02 20.88 13.53
CA GLY A 150 -2.52 20.58 14.88
C GLY A 150 -3.47 19.39 14.89
N ARG A 151 -4.44 19.34 13.96
CA ARG A 151 -5.36 18.21 13.81
C ARG A 151 -4.65 16.91 13.44
N ILE A 152 -3.77 16.95 12.44
CA ILE A 152 -2.99 15.79 11.99
C ILE A 152 -2.20 15.18 13.16
N ARG A 153 -1.55 16.03 13.97
CA ARG A 153 -0.80 15.59 15.15
C ARG A 153 -1.70 14.99 16.22
N ALA A 154 -2.84 15.61 16.49
CA ALA A 154 -3.80 15.09 17.47
C ALA A 154 -4.35 13.71 17.07
N GLU A 155 -4.67 13.53 15.80
CA GLU A 155 -5.14 12.24 15.26
C GLU A 155 -4.05 11.16 15.30
N ALA A 156 -2.81 11.52 14.94
CA ALA A 156 -1.67 10.61 15.07
C ALA A 156 -1.42 10.19 16.52
N ALA A 157 -1.43 11.14 17.47
CA ALA A 157 -1.26 10.85 18.89
C ALA A 157 -2.40 9.99 19.46
N THR A 158 -3.64 10.24 19.02
CA THR A 158 -4.80 9.41 19.40
C THR A 158 -4.61 7.97 18.92
N ALA A 159 -4.11 7.77 17.69
CA ALA A 159 -3.85 6.45 17.13
C ALA A 159 -2.76 5.67 17.88
N VAL A 160 -1.74 6.36 18.41
CA VAL A 160 -0.73 5.76 19.31
C VAL A 160 -1.39 5.17 20.56
N LEU A 161 -2.37 5.88 21.14
CA LEU A 161 -3.02 5.52 22.40
C LEU A 161 -4.12 4.45 22.24
N HIS A 162 -4.83 4.44 21.10
CA HIS A 162 -6.10 3.72 20.97
C HIS A 162 -6.05 2.25 20.52
N LYS A 163 -4.88 1.62 20.41
CA LYS A 163 -4.83 0.20 20.01
C LYS A 163 -3.94 -0.62 20.93
N THR A 164 -4.56 -1.61 21.59
CA THR A 164 -4.02 -2.97 21.72
C THR A 164 -3.56 -3.42 20.34
N MET A 165 -2.36 -3.00 19.94
CA MET A 165 -1.85 -3.21 18.59
C MET A 165 -1.57 -4.71 18.43
N PRO A 166 -2.18 -5.39 17.43
CA PRO A 166 -1.74 -6.72 17.04
C PRO A 166 -0.23 -6.69 16.73
N ALA A 167 0.45 -7.81 16.99
CA ALA A 167 1.88 -7.97 16.70
C ALA A 167 2.20 -7.79 15.20
N ALA A 168 1.22 -8.00 14.31
CA ALA A 168 1.31 -7.76 12.87
C ALA A 168 -0.04 -7.39 12.26
N ARG A 169 -0.04 -6.55 11.21
CA ARG A 169 -1.21 -6.38 10.33
C ARG A 169 -1.17 -7.43 9.23
N GLU A 170 -1.82 -8.56 9.47
CA GLU A 170 -1.79 -9.69 8.54
C GLU A 170 -2.57 -9.39 7.27
N ILE A 171 -2.02 -9.82 6.14
CA ILE A 171 -2.73 -9.83 4.86
C ILE A 171 -3.67 -11.05 4.87
N PRO A 172 -4.97 -10.85 4.58
CA PRO A 172 -5.92 -11.96 4.51
C PRO A 172 -5.48 -13.02 3.49
N LYS A 173 -5.70 -14.30 3.84
CA LYS A 173 -5.35 -15.44 2.97
C LYS A 173 -6.28 -15.64 1.77
N GLY A 174 -7.40 -14.93 1.75
CA GLY A 174 -8.35 -14.92 0.64
C GLY A 174 -7.74 -14.30 -0.61
N GLN A 175 -8.22 -14.71 -1.78
CA GLN A 175 -7.76 -14.14 -3.05
C GLN A 175 -8.71 -13.05 -3.56
N ILE A 176 -8.15 -12.13 -4.35
CA ILE A 176 -8.87 -11.11 -5.13
C ILE A 176 -9.10 -11.69 -6.52
N TYR A 177 -10.35 -11.71 -6.98
CA TYR A 177 -10.68 -12.02 -8.37
C TYR A 177 -10.55 -10.75 -9.23
N LEU A 178 -9.74 -10.78 -10.27
CA LEU A 178 -9.65 -9.69 -11.25
C LEU A 178 -10.67 -9.89 -12.36
N ALA A 179 -11.75 -9.11 -12.31
CA ALA A 179 -12.74 -9.00 -13.36
C ALA A 179 -12.38 -7.81 -14.26
N GLY A 180 -12.47 -7.99 -15.57
CA GLY A 180 -12.19 -6.91 -16.52
C GLY A 180 -11.89 -7.42 -17.92
N PRO A 181 -12.07 -6.58 -18.95
CA PRO A 181 -11.76 -6.96 -20.32
C PRO A 181 -10.25 -7.13 -20.51
N PHE A 182 -9.84 -7.97 -21.46
CA PHE A 182 -8.44 -8.16 -21.88
C PHE A 182 -8.34 -8.39 -23.40
N PHE A 183 -9.24 -7.76 -24.17
CA PHE A 183 -9.34 -7.95 -25.63
C PHE A 183 -8.33 -7.12 -26.43
N THR A 184 -7.82 -6.06 -25.80
CA THR A 184 -6.81 -5.16 -26.37
C THR A 184 -5.56 -5.13 -25.50
N THR A 185 -4.43 -4.71 -26.07
CA THR A 185 -3.17 -4.56 -25.32
C THR A 185 -3.33 -3.64 -24.11
N ALA A 186 -4.05 -2.51 -24.26
CA ALA A 186 -4.26 -1.58 -23.16
C ALA A 186 -5.07 -2.19 -22.00
N GLN A 187 -6.13 -2.93 -22.33
CA GLN A 187 -6.94 -3.64 -21.35
C GLN A 187 -6.14 -4.74 -20.62
N GLN A 188 -5.36 -5.52 -21.36
CA GLN A 188 -4.50 -6.54 -20.77
C GLN A 188 -3.44 -5.92 -19.85
N TRP A 189 -2.81 -4.80 -20.25
CA TRP A 189 -1.86 -4.09 -19.40
C TRP A 189 -2.47 -3.61 -18.09
N LEU A 190 -3.72 -3.15 -18.10
CA LEU A 190 -4.39 -2.71 -16.88
C LEU A 190 -4.66 -3.87 -15.92
N ILE A 191 -5.02 -5.04 -16.44
CA ILE A 191 -5.15 -6.29 -15.67
C ILE A 191 -3.79 -6.71 -15.09
N ASP A 192 -2.74 -6.68 -15.90
CA ASP A 192 -1.38 -7.06 -15.49
C ASP A 192 -0.84 -6.12 -14.41
N GLU A 193 -1.11 -4.82 -14.53
CA GLU A 193 -0.75 -3.81 -13.53
C GLU A 193 -1.50 -4.03 -12.22
N ALA A 194 -2.82 -4.25 -12.27
CA ALA A 194 -3.61 -4.53 -11.07
C ALA A 194 -3.11 -5.79 -10.36
N ARG A 195 -2.87 -6.86 -11.14
CA ARG A 195 -2.30 -8.11 -10.64
C ARG A 195 -0.95 -7.88 -9.97
N SER A 196 -0.05 -7.15 -10.62
CA SER A 196 1.30 -6.89 -10.09
C SER A 196 1.23 -6.07 -8.80
N ALA A 197 0.41 -5.02 -8.77
CA ALA A 197 0.23 -4.19 -7.57
C ALA A 197 -0.27 -5.00 -6.36
N PHE A 198 -1.27 -5.88 -6.55
CA PHE A 198 -1.76 -6.73 -5.45
C PHE A 198 -0.72 -7.77 -5.00
N LEU A 199 -0.02 -8.42 -5.93
CA LEU A 199 1.02 -9.40 -5.63
C LEU A 199 2.20 -8.76 -4.89
N ASP A 200 2.63 -7.58 -5.31
CA ASP A 200 3.71 -6.81 -4.67
C ASP A 200 3.35 -6.40 -3.25
N MET A 201 2.05 -6.15 -2.99
CA MET A 201 1.51 -5.89 -1.65
C MET A 201 1.25 -7.18 -0.86
N GLY A 202 1.55 -8.37 -1.40
CA GLY A 202 1.43 -9.66 -0.75
C GLY A 202 0.03 -10.28 -0.77
N PHE A 203 -0.92 -9.70 -1.50
CA PHE A 203 -2.26 -10.27 -1.67
C PHE A 203 -2.25 -11.40 -2.70
N ARG A 204 -3.17 -12.36 -2.52
CA ARG A 204 -3.39 -13.42 -3.50
C ARG A 204 -4.36 -12.93 -4.57
N VAL A 205 -4.10 -13.31 -5.82
CA VAL A 205 -4.88 -12.85 -6.96
C VAL A 205 -5.23 -14.04 -7.86
N PHE A 206 -6.49 -14.14 -8.23
CA PHE A 206 -6.95 -14.94 -9.35
C PHE A 206 -7.31 -14.01 -10.51
N SER A 207 -6.95 -14.41 -11.73
CA SER A 207 -7.19 -13.63 -12.93
C SER A 207 -7.49 -14.59 -14.08
N PRO A 208 -8.66 -14.47 -14.74
CA PRO A 208 -9.07 -15.35 -15.84
C PRO A 208 -8.01 -15.49 -16.93
N VAL A 209 -7.47 -14.36 -17.41
CA VAL A 209 -6.45 -14.36 -18.48
C VAL A 209 -5.16 -15.07 -18.10
N HIS A 210 -4.80 -15.11 -16.81
CA HIS A 210 -3.57 -15.71 -16.31
C HIS A 210 -3.70 -17.18 -15.88
N HIS A 211 -4.87 -17.57 -15.36
CA HIS A 211 -5.06 -18.87 -14.73
C HIS A 211 -5.88 -19.84 -15.57
N VAL A 212 -6.78 -19.34 -16.42
CA VAL A 212 -7.65 -20.15 -17.27
C VAL A 212 -7.25 -20.01 -18.73
N GLY A 213 -7.09 -18.76 -19.20
CA GLY A 213 -6.69 -18.47 -20.58
C GLY A 213 -7.85 -18.62 -21.58
N ARG A 214 -7.52 -18.90 -22.84
CA ARG A 214 -8.50 -19.00 -23.94
C ARG A 214 -8.91 -20.44 -24.17
N GLY A 215 -10.21 -20.70 -24.29
CA GLY A 215 -10.77 -22.05 -24.50
C GLY A 215 -12.24 -22.03 -24.89
N GLY A 216 -12.86 -23.21 -24.95
CA GLY A 216 -14.29 -23.34 -25.20
C GLY A 216 -15.12 -22.84 -24.02
N ALA A 217 -16.33 -22.31 -24.29
CA ALA A 217 -17.20 -21.76 -23.23
C ALA A 217 -17.51 -22.77 -22.10
N ASN A 218 -17.64 -24.05 -22.44
CA ASN A 218 -17.92 -25.13 -21.47
C ASN A 218 -16.73 -25.47 -20.56
N GLU A 219 -15.54 -24.93 -20.82
CA GLU A 219 -14.33 -25.14 -20.02
C GLU A 219 -13.95 -23.86 -19.28
N VAL A 220 -13.95 -22.73 -20.00
CA VAL A 220 -13.53 -21.43 -19.46
C VAL A 220 -14.52 -20.92 -18.41
N ALA A 221 -15.81 -20.85 -18.73
CA ALA A 221 -16.79 -20.25 -17.82
C ALA A 221 -16.90 -21.00 -16.48
N PRO A 222 -16.94 -22.35 -16.44
CA PRO A 222 -16.90 -23.07 -15.16
C PRO A 222 -15.63 -22.82 -14.36
N ALA A 223 -14.46 -22.77 -15.00
CA ALA A 223 -13.19 -22.51 -14.32
C ALA A 223 -13.12 -21.09 -13.72
N ASP A 224 -13.59 -20.10 -14.46
CA ASP A 224 -13.68 -18.71 -14.00
C ASP A 224 -14.67 -18.57 -12.83
N LEU A 225 -15.83 -19.22 -12.91
CA LEU A 225 -16.83 -19.20 -11.82
C LEU A 225 -16.32 -19.88 -10.55
N ILE A 226 -15.56 -20.97 -10.66
CA ILE A 226 -14.90 -21.60 -9.51
C ILE A 226 -13.89 -20.63 -8.88
N GLY A 227 -13.04 -19.99 -9.70
CA GLY A 227 -12.08 -19.00 -9.22
C GLY A 227 -12.76 -17.81 -8.53
N LEU A 228 -13.91 -17.38 -9.03
CA LEU A 228 -14.72 -16.31 -8.44
C LEU A 228 -15.34 -16.75 -7.11
N ASP A 229 -15.96 -17.94 -7.05
CA ASP A 229 -16.57 -18.48 -5.82
C ASP A 229 -15.53 -18.68 -4.68
N ASP A 230 -14.28 -19.00 -5.02
CA ASP A 230 -13.17 -19.14 -4.05
C ASP A 230 -12.57 -17.79 -3.60
N SER A 231 -13.03 -16.68 -4.17
CA SER A 231 -12.48 -15.34 -3.91
C SER A 231 -13.20 -14.62 -2.77
N SER A 232 -12.43 -13.82 -2.02
CA SER A 232 -12.96 -13.03 -0.90
C SER A 232 -13.39 -11.62 -1.32
N LEU A 233 -13.00 -11.17 -2.51
CA LEU A 233 -13.36 -9.90 -3.09
C LEU A 233 -13.18 -9.97 -4.61
N VAL A 234 -14.04 -9.27 -5.36
CA VAL A 234 -13.85 -9.01 -6.79
C VAL A 234 -13.35 -7.58 -6.97
N PHE A 235 -12.24 -7.43 -7.68
CA PHE A 235 -11.77 -6.16 -8.19
C PHE A 235 -12.12 -6.06 -9.68
N ALA A 236 -13.01 -5.15 -10.04
CA ALA A 236 -13.58 -5.05 -11.38
C ALA A 236 -13.09 -3.79 -12.10
N ILE A 237 -12.48 -3.94 -13.27
CA ILE A 237 -12.20 -2.83 -14.19
C ILE A 237 -13.43 -2.67 -15.08
N LEU A 238 -14.19 -1.60 -14.85
CA LEU A 238 -15.52 -1.39 -15.42
C LEU A 238 -15.50 -0.56 -16.71
N ASP A 239 -14.35 0.01 -17.08
CA ASP A 239 -14.24 0.86 -18.27
C ASP A 239 -14.62 0.08 -19.54
N GLY A 240 -15.54 0.68 -20.31
CA GLY A 240 -16.13 0.06 -21.50
C GLY A 240 -17.30 -0.89 -21.22
N LEU A 241 -17.66 -1.12 -19.95
CA LEU A 241 -18.83 -1.89 -19.50
C LEU A 241 -18.93 -3.27 -20.18
N ASP A 242 -17.81 -3.99 -20.21
CA ASP A 242 -17.76 -5.32 -20.80
C ASP A 242 -18.81 -6.25 -20.17
N SER A 243 -19.59 -6.91 -21.02
CA SER A 243 -20.70 -7.77 -20.58
C SER A 243 -20.26 -8.96 -19.71
N GLY A 244 -19.06 -9.51 -19.95
CA GLY A 244 -18.50 -10.58 -19.13
C GLY A 244 -18.17 -10.08 -17.73
N THR A 245 -17.47 -8.95 -17.65
CA THR A 245 -17.15 -8.26 -16.39
C THR A 245 -18.40 -7.91 -15.60
N ILE A 246 -19.45 -7.36 -16.25
CA ILE A 246 -20.71 -7.03 -15.58
C ILE A 246 -21.43 -8.30 -15.07
N PHE A 247 -21.37 -9.40 -15.82
CA PHE A 247 -21.91 -10.69 -15.37
C PHE A 247 -21.18 -11.19 -14.12
N GLU A 248 -19.84 -11.17 -14.11
CA GLU A 248 -19.02 -11.56 -12.96
C GLU A 248 -19.33 -10.71 -11.73
N VAL A 249 -19.46 -9.40 -11.89
CA VAL A 249 -19.85 -8.48 -10.81
C VAL A 249 -21.25 -8.84 -10.27
N GLY A 250 -22.23 -9.02 -11.14
CA GLY A 250 -23.58 -9.42 -10.73
C GLY A 250 -23.60 -10.76 -9.99
N TYR A 251 -22.87 -11.75 -10.49
CA TYR A 251 -22.72 -13.07 -9.86
C TYR A 251 -22.08 -12.95 -8.47
N ALA A 252 -20.99 -12.19 -8.34
CA ALA A 252 -20.32 -11.94 -7.07
C ALA A 252 -21.27 -11.29 -6.05
N ARG A 253 -22.02 -10.25 -6.44
CA ARG A 253 -22.99 -9.58 -5.57
C ARG A 253 -24.10 -10.52 -5.13
N ALA A 254 -24.63 -11.35 -6.03
CA ALA A 254 -25.65 -12.35 -5.70
C ALA A 254 -25.14 -13.40 -4.67
N LYS A 255 -23.84 -13.70 -4.67
CA LYS A 255 -23.18 -14.59 -3.70
C LYS A 255 -22.75 -13.89 -2.40
N GLY A 256 -22.96 -12.58 -2.29
CA GLY A 256 -22.52 -11.78 -1.13
C GLY A 256 -21.02 -11.46 -1.13
N ILE A 257 -20.31 -11.73 -2.23
CA ILE A 257 -18.90 -11.37 -2.38
C ILE A 257 -18.81 -9.85 -2.59
N PRO A 258 -17.97 -9.12 -1.83
CA PRO A 258 -17.78 -7.69 -2.01
C PRO A 258 -17.11 -7.40 -3.34
N VAL A 259 -17.51 -6.28 -3.96
CA VAL A 259 -16.95 -5.81 -5.24
C VAL A 259 -16.40 -4.41 -5.06
N VAL A 260 -15.15 -4.20 -5.47
CA VAL A 260 -14.54 -2.88 -5.67
C VAL A 260 -14.38 -2.69 -7.18
N GLY A 261 -15.04 -1.68 -7.73
CA GLY A 261 -15.01 -1.37 -9.16
C GLY A 261 -14.22 -0.11 -9.44
N VAL A 262 -13.37 -0.13 -10.47
CA VAL A 262 -12.70 1.05 -11.03
C VAL A 262 -13.42 1.45 -12.32
N ALA A 263 -13.88 2.69 -12.37
CA ALA A 263 -14.63 3.26 -13.48
C ALA A 263 -14.12 4.68 -13.78
N GLU A 264 -12.98 4.79 -14.47
CA GLU A 264 -12.35 6.08 -14.79
C GLU A 264 -13.01 6.77 -16.00
N ALA A 265 -13.63 5.99 -16.89
CA ALA A 265 -14.21 6.45 -18.16
C ALA A 265 -15.65 5.99 -18.38
N CYS A 266 -16.43 5.86 -17.30
CA CYS A 266 -17.85 5.52 -17.35
C CYS A 266 -18.72 6.67 -16.84
N ASP A 267 -19.90 6.83 -17.44
CA ASP A 267 -20.94 7.73 -16.92
C ASP A 267 -21.61 7.11 -15.69
N ASP A 268 -21.76 7.87 -14.61
CA ASP A 268 -22.39 7.40 -13.36
C ASP A 268 -23.78 6.81 -13.56
N ASN A 269 -24.56 7.32 -14.52
CA ASN A 269 -25.89 6.77 -14.83
C ASN A 269 -25.80 5.32 -15.33
N ALA A 270 -24.73 4.98 -16.08
CA ALA A 270 -24.49 3.62 -16.54
C ALA A 270 -24.08 2.67 -15.41
N LEU A 271 -23.65 3.21 -14.26
CA LEU A 271 -23.23 2.46 -13.08
C LEU A 271 -24.35 2.28 -12.04
N THR A 272 -25.59 2.73 -12.34
CA THR A 272 -26.74 2.71 -11.41
C THR A 272 -26.92 1.37 -10.70
N MET A 273 -26.86 0.25 -11.43
CA MET A 273 -27.02 -1.09 -10.85
C MET A 273 -25.85 -1.51 -9.96
N LEU A 274 -24.64 -1.03 -10.26
CA LEU A 274 -23.44 -1.32 -9.47
C LEU A 274 -23.48 -0.56 -8.14
N HIS A 275 -23.83 0.73 -8.17
CA HIS A 275 -24.06 1.50 -6.95
C HIS A 275 -25.22 0.91 -6.12
N GLY A 276 -26.36 0.63 -6.75
CA GLY A 276 -27.56 0.12 -6.08
C GLY A 276 -27.41 -1.28 -5.49
N SER A 277 -26.42 -2.06 -5.94
CA SER A 277 -26.11 -3.39 -5.41
C SER A 277 -25.04 -3.38 -4.32
N GLY A 278 -24.51 -2.21 -3.94
CA GLY A 278 -23.52 -2.05 -2.87
C GLY A 278 -22.08 -2.34 -3.30
N CYS A 279 -21.75 -2.20 -4.59
CA CYS A 279 -20.37 -2.16 -5.04
C CYS A 279 -19.71 -0.85 -4.55
N LEU A 280 -18.43 -0.92 -4.18
CA LEU A 280 -17.61 0.27 -3.92
C LEU A 280 -17.00 0.70 -5.25
N ILE A 281 -17.42 1.85 -5.78
CA ILE A 281 -16.94 2.36 -7.07
C ILE A 281 -15.93 3.49 -6.83
N THR A 282 -14.79 3.40 -7.51
CA THR A 282 -13.75 4.43 -7.53
C THR A 282 -13.51 4.91 -8.97
N HIS A 283 -13.12 6.17 -9.13
CA HIS A 283 -12.83 6.79 -10.44
C HIS A 283 -11.34 7.02 -10.67
N ASP A 284 -10.51 6.34 -9.88
CA ASP A 284 -9.05 6.36 -9.98
C ASP A 284 -8.55 4.94 -9.69
N PHE A 285 -7.69 4.45 -10.58
CA PHE A 285 -7.16 3.08 -10.50
C PHE A 285 -6.44 2.82 -9.18
N THR A 286 -5.56 3.74 -8.76
CA THR A 286 -4.76 3.58 -7.54
C THR A 286 -5.64 3.53 -6.29
N THR A 287 -6.65 4.39 -6.24
CA THR A 287 -7.66 4.44 -5.17
C THR A 287 -8.43 3.12 -5.10
N GLY A 288 -8.81 2.55 -6.26
CA GLY A 288 -9.44 1.23 -6.32
C GLY A 288 -8.56 0.13 -5.72
N ILE A 289 -7.28 0.07 -6.10
CA ILE A 289 -6.33 -0.93 -5.56
C ILE A 289 -6.26 -0.85 -4.04
N TYR A 290 -6.05 0.35 -3.48
CA TYR A 290 -5.96 0.52 -2.02
C TYR A 290 -7.29 0.25 -1.31
N THR A 291 -8.41 0.64 -1.91
CA THR A 291 -9.76 0.35 -1.37
C THR A 291 -10.01 -1.15 -1.29
N ALA A 292 -9.62 -1.93 -2.30
CA ALA A 292 -9.71 -3.39 -2.27
C ALA A 292 -8.86 -4.00 -1.15
N CYS A 293 -7.62 -3.53 -1.00
CA CYS A 293 -6.73 -3.98 0.08
C CYS A 293 -7.33 -3.68 1.47
N TRP A 294 -7.79 -2.45 1.70
CA TRP A 294 -8.41 -2.03 2.96
C TRP A 294 -9.73 -2.75 3.23
N LYS A 295 -10.52 -3.02 2.19
CA LYS A 295 -11.76 -3.78 2.32
C LYS A 295 -11.51 -5.19 2.83
N LEU A 296 -10.51 -5.87 2.27
CA LEU A 296 -10.12 -7.21 2.73
C LEU A 296 -9.55 -7.20 4.15
N MET A 297 -8.83 -6.15 4.53
CA MET A 297 -8.29 -5.97 5.88
C MET A 297 -9.34 -5.51 6.92
N ASN A 298 -10.61 -5.33 6.51
CA ASN A 298 -11.73 -4.85 7.33
C ASN A 298 -11.54 -3.42 7.87
N ASP A 299 -10.89 -2.56 7.09
CA ASP A 299 -10.71 -1.15 7.44
C ASP A 299 -11.81 -0.25 6.86
N VAL A 300 -12.52 -0.72 5.82
CA VAL A 300 -13.61 -0.04 5.10
C VAL A 300 -14.69 -1.03 4.66
#